data_AF-A0A0E3P254-F1
#
_entry.id   AF-A0A0E3P254-F1
#
_cell.length_a   1.000
_cell.length_b   1.000
_cell.length_c   1.000
_cell.angle_alpha   90.00
_cell.angle_beta   90.00
_cell.angle_gamma   90.00
#
_symmetry.space_group_name_H-M   'P 1'
#
loop_
_entity.id
_entity.type
_entity.pdbx_description
1 polymer ?
#
loop_
_entity_poly.entity_id
_entity_poly.type
_entity_poly.pdbx_seq_one_letter_code
_entity_poly.pdbx_strand_id
1 'polypeptide(L)'
;MKILKADLDGISNATNNSDYVALAVYAQQTVNDTQNAIQENDQYTVSPKLQDAQNEWRMALQDYNAAGQFLLQGANDAKNGTMGTEYFLNASISRNSGTEHLKNASELAGIT
;
A
#
# COMPACT_ATOMS: atom_id res chain seq x y z
N MET A 1 7.43 1.87 9.17
CA MET A 1 5.96 1.82 9.12
C MET A 1 5.22 3.12 9.50
N LYS A 2 5.81 4.08 10.23
CA LYS A 2 5.07 5.33 10.59
C LYS A 2 4.57 6.13 9.38
N ILE A 3 5.31 6.13 8.27
CA ILE A 3 4.98 6.85 7.04
C ILE A 3 3.78 6.19 6.34
N LEU A 4 3.91 4.93 5.93
CA LEU A 4 2.80 4.12 5.39
C LEU A 4 1.53 4.15 6.25
N LYS A 5 1.67 4.14 7.58
CA LYS A 5 0.51 4.27 8.47
C LYS A 5 -0.20 5.62 8.32
N ALA A 6 0.54 6.72 8.27
CA ALA A 6 -0.05 8.05 8.09
C ALA A 6 -0.78 8.17 6.75
N ASP A 7 -0.20 7.62 5.68
CA ASP A 7 -0.82 7.63 4.35
C ASP A 7 -2.13 6.81 4.33
N LEU A 8 -2.11 5.62 4.93
CA LEU A 8 -3.28 4.75 5.03
C LEU A 8 -4.39 5.35 5.91
N ASP A 9 -4.02 6.00 7.01
CA ASP A 9 -4.97 6.74 7.86
C ASP A 9 -5.58 7.93 7.07
N GLY A 10 -4.76 8.62 6.28
CA GLY A 10 -5.18 9.68 5.36
C GLY A 10 -6.16 9.20 4.28
N ILE A 11 -5.86 8.07 3.62
CA ILE A 11 -6.73 7.40 2.66
C ILE A 11 -8.08 7.07 3.29
N SER A 12 -8.08 6.49 4.50
CA SER A 12 -9.32 6.12 5.19
C SER A 12 -10.18 7.34 5.47
N ASN A 13 -9.57 8.41 5.98
CA ASN A 13 -10.29 9.66 6.28
C ASN A 13 -10.84 10.32 4.99
N ALA A 14 -10.03 10.40 3.93
CA ALA A 14 -10.45 10.98 2.66
C ALA A 14 -11.59 10.19 2.01
N THR A 15 -11.52 8.86 2.04
CA THR A 15 -12.59 7.97 1.53
C THR A 15 -13.90 8.19 2.29
N ASN A 16 -13.86 8.22 3.62
CA ASN A 16 -15.06 8.42 4.46
C ASN A 16 -15.74 9.78 4.23
N ASN A 17 -14.96 10.80 3.85
CA ASN A 17 -15.48 12.14 3.56
C ASN A 17 -15.74 12.39 2.06
N SER A 18 -15.52 11.39 1.19
CA SER A 18 -15.55 11.57 -0.27
C SER A 18 -14.65 12.72 -0.76
N ASP A 19 -13.54 12.99 -0.05
CA ASP A 19 -12.55 13.98 -0.44
C ASP A 19 -11.56 13.36 -1.44
N TYR A 20 -11.99 13.30 -2.70
CA TYR A 20 -11.20 12.69 -3.76
C TYR A 20 -9.91 13.45 -4.09
N VAL A 21 -9.80 14.74 -3.69
CA VAL A 21 -8.55 15.51 -3.84
C VAL A 21 -7.53 15.03 -2.81
N ALA A 22 -7.92 14.95 -1.54
CA ALA A 22 -7.05 14.41 -0.50
C ALA A 22 -6.72 12.93 -0.75
N LEU A 23 -7.69 12.16 -1.22
CA LEU A 23 -7.48 10.74 -1.54
C LEU A 23 -6.39 10.55 -2.59
N ALA A 24 -6.40 11.36 -3.66
CA ALA A 24 -5.35 11.30 -4.69
C ALA A 24 -3.96 11.65 -4.12
N VAL A 25 -3.87 12.62 -3.19
CA VAL A 25 -2.60 12.98 -2.55
C VAL A 25 -2.05 11.82 -1.71
N TYR A 26 -2.85 11.26 -0.82
CA TYR A 26 -2.41 10.15 0.04
C TYR A 26 -2.13 8.86 -0.75
N ALA A 27 -2.90 8.62 -1.83
CA ALA A 27 -2.64 7.51 -2.74
C ALA A 27 -1.28 7.66 -3.45
N GLN A 28 -0.96 8.86 -3.95
CA GLN A 28 0.34 9.13 -4.57
C GLN A 28 1.50 9.00 -3.57
N GLN A 29 1.31 9.45 -2.32
CA GLN A 29 2.29 9.27 -1.25
C GLN A 29 2.53 7.78 -0.97
N THR A 30 1.47 6.99 -0.84
CA THR A 30 1.56 5.52 -0.68
C THR A 30 2.37 4.89 -1.81
N VAL A 31 2.13 5.28 -3.08
CA VAL A 31 2.90 4.77 -4.23
C VAL A 31 4.38 5.13 -4.11
N ASN A 32 4.70 6.38 -3.78
CA ASN A 32 6.09 6.83 -3.68
C ASN A 32 6.82 6.13 -2.54
N ASP A 33 6.21 6.06 -1.36
CA ASP A 33 6.84 5.53 -0.16
C ASP A 33 7.00 4.01 -0.22
N THR A 34 6.05 3.29 -0.81
CA THR A 34 6.21 1.85 -1.07
C THR A 34 7.27 1.59 -2.14
N GLN A 35 7.35 2.40 -3.20
CA GLN A 35 8.37 2.26 -4.22
C GLN A 35 9.78 2.49 -3.65
N ASN A 36 9.94 3.49 -2.79
CA ASN A 36 11.20 3.75 -2.07
C ASN A 36 11.53 2.59 -1.13
N ALA A 37 10.57 2.10 -0.35
CA ALA A 37 10.78 0.98 0.56
C ALA A 37 11.16 -0.33 -0.16
N ILE A 38 10.64 -0.57 -1.37
CA ILE A 38 11.06 -1.71 -2.21
C ILE A 38 12.51 -1.55 -2.64
N GLN A 39 12.90 -0.35 -3.10
CA GLN A 39 14.28 -0.08 -3.52
C GLN A 39 15.25 -0.22 -2.35
N GLU A 40 14.89 0.26 -1.17
CA GLU A 40 15.68 0.07 0.05
C GLU A 40 15.76 -1.40 0.42
N ASN A 41 14.64 -2.13 0.43
CA ASN A 41 14.60 -3.56 0.73
C ASN A 41 15.55 -4.37 -0.17
N ASP A 42 15.54 -4.08 -1.47
CA ASP A 42 16.33 -4.80 -2.47
C ASP A 42 17.85 -4.53 -2.36
N GLN A 43 18.27 -3.53 -1.56
CA GLN A 43 19.68 -3.25 -1.28
C GLN A 43 20.25 -4.05 -0.10
N TYR A 44 19.40 -4.60 0.77
CA TYR A 44 19.85 -5.33 1.96
C TYR A 44 19.88 -6.83 1.74
N THR A 45 21.01 -7.46 2.06
CA THR A 45 21.06 -8.92 2.27
C THR A 45 20.79 -9.22 3.73
N VAL A 46 19.75 -9.99 4.00
CA VAL A 46 19.44 -10.47 5.36
C VAL A 46 20.08 -11.84 5.61
N SER A 47 20.14 -12.26 6.87
CA SER A 47 20.54 -13.63 7.20
C SER A 47 19.60 -14.65 6.55
N PRO A 48 20.03 -15.88 6.23
CA PRO A 48 19.17 -16.91 5.65
C PRO A 48 17.87 -17.16 6.42
N LYS A 49 17.91 -17.02 7.75
CA LYS A 49 16.73 -17.17 8.63
C LYS A 49 15.64 -16.12 8.36
N LEU A 50 16.00 -14.94 7.87
CA LEU A 50 15.09 -13.83 7.62
C LEU A 50 14.72 -13.67 6.15
N GLN A 51 15.25 -14.50 5.26
CA GLN A 51 15.06 -14.34 3.81
C GLN A 51 13.58 -14.43 3.42
N ASP A 52 12.84 -15.40 3.98
CA ASP A 52 11.42 -15.56 3.68
C ASP A 52 10.60 -14.38 4.23
N ALA A 53 10.95 -13.88 5.41
CA ALA A 53 10.32 -12.68 5.98
C ALA A 53 10.56 -11.45 5.09
N GLN A 54 11.77 -11.29 4.55
CA GLN A 54 12.11 -10.21 3.62
C GLN A 54 11.32 -10.33 2.30
N ASN A 55 11.14 -11.54 1.79
CA ASN A 55 10.38 -11.79 0.56
C ASN A 55 8.89 -11.44 0.75
N GLU A 56 8.27 -11.89 1.84
CA GLU A 56 6.89 -11.53 2.18
C GLU A 56 6.74 -10.03 2.42
N TRP A 57 7.69 -9.39 3.09
CA TRP A 57 7.70 -7.94 3.27
C TRP A 57 7.73 -7.20 1.92
N ARG A 58 8.57 -7.66 0.98
CA ARG A 58 8.65 -7.09 -0.37
C ARG A 58 7.33 -7.24 -1.12
N MET A 59 6.69 -8.41 -1.04
CA MET A 59 5.37 -8.65 -1.64
C MET A 59 4.30 -7.72 -1.06
N ALA A 60 4.29 -7.53 0.27
CA ALA A 60 3.39 -6.60 0.92
C ALA A 60 3.54 -5.16 0.37
N LEU A 61 4.78 -4.69 0.20
CA LEU A 61 5.05 -3.37 -0.37
C LEU A 61 4.56 -3.25 -1.81
N GLN A 62 4.73 -4.28 -2.64
CA GLN A 62 4.26 -4.29 -4.03
C GLN A 62 2.74 -4.21 -4.11
N ASP A 63 2.05 -4.94 -3.24
CA ASP A 63 0.59 -4.92 -3.17
C ASP A 63 0.04 -3.60 -2.63
N TYR A 64 0.68 -3.00 -1.63
CA TYR A 64 0.32 -1.66 -1.18
C TYR A 64 0.60 -0.59 -2.25
N ASN A 65 1.67 -0.74 -3.03
CA ASN A 65 1.95 0.13 -4.16
C ASN A 65 0.82 0.05 -5.20
N ALA A 66 0.44 -1.17 -5.60
CA ALA A 66 -0.67 -1.40 -6.53
C ALA A 66 -1.99 -0.82 -6.00
N ALA A 67 -2.28 -0.99 -4.71
CA ALA A 67 -3.44 -0.39 -4.07
C ALA A 67 -3.43 1.14 -4.18
N GLY A 68 -2.28 1.78 -3.92
CA GLY A 68 -2.11 3.23 -4.10
C GLY A 68 -2.34 3.68 -5.56
N GLN A 69 -1.83 2.94 -6.54
CA GLN A 69 -2.02 3.26 -7.96
C GLN A 69 -3.50 3.19 -8.37
N PHE A 70 -4.21 2.15 -7.95
CA PHE A 70 -5.64 2.03 -8.21
C PHE A 70 -6.43 3.13 -7.50
N LEU A 71 -6.14 3.43 -6.23
CA LEU A 71 -6.79 4.54 -5.51
C LEU A 71 -6.57 5.88 -6.21
N LEU A 72 -5.35 6.13 -6.71
CA LEU A 72 -5.05 7.36 -7.44
C LEU A 72 -5.88 7.48 -8.72
N GLN A 73 -6.03 6.39 -9.48
CA GLN A 73 -6.87 6.38 -10.67
C GLN A 73 -8.35 6.59 -10.31
N GLY A 74 -8.88 5.83 -9.34
CA GLY A 74 -10.26 5.96 -8.87
C GLY A 74 -10.59 7.36 -8.31
N ALA A 75 -9.66 7.97 -7.57
CA ALA A 75 -9.82 9.32 -7.04
C ALA A 75 -9.85 10.38 -8.15
N ASN A 76 -8.99 10.26 -9.15
CA ASN A 76 -8.98 11.16 -10.30
C ASN A 76 -10.26 11.02 -11.15
N ASP A 77 -10.74 9.79 -11.35
CA ASP A 77 -12.01 9.55 -12.04
C ASP A 77 -13.20 10.14 -11.27
N ALA A 78 -13.25 9.91 -9.96
CA ALA A 78 -14.31 10.42 -9.09
C ALA A 78 -14.35 11.96 -9.06
N LYS A 79 -13.17 12.60 -9.02
CA LYS A 79 -13.04 14.06 -9.17
C LYS A 79 -13.60 14.57 -10.50
N ASN A 80 -13.49 13.77 -11.56
CA ASN A 80 -14.00 14.10 -12.89
C ASN A 80 -15.45 13.63 -13.12
N GLY A 81 -16.14 13.16 -12.08
CA GLY A 81 -17.55 12.76 -12.14
C GLY A 81 -17.81 11.33 -12.61
N THR A 82 -16.77 10.50 -12.72
CA THR A 82 -16.89 9.07 -13.08
C THR A 82 -16.65 8.21 -11.84
N MET A 83 -17.50 7.22 -11.59
CA MET A 83 -17.52 6.56 -10.27
C MET A 83 -16.33 5.63 -9.96
N GLY A 84 -15.40 5.38 -10.88
CA GLY A 84 -14.12 4.69 -10.62
C GLY A 84 -14.22 3.33 -9.89
N THR A 85 -15.38 2.67 -9.91
CA THR A 85 -15.72 1.57 -8.98
C THR A 85 -14.77 0.37 -9.08
N GLU A 86 -14.34 0.04 -10.29
CA GLU A 86 -13.38 -1.03 -10.53
C GLU A 86 -12.02 -0.73 -9.88
N TYR A 87 -11.57 0.53 -9.93
CA TYR A 87 -10.34 0.94 -9.28
C TYR A 87 -10.43 0.84 -7.76
N PHE A 88 -11.55 1.25 -7.16
CA PHE A 88 -11.74 1.08 -5.72
C PHE A 88 -11.81 -0.39 -5.30
N LEU A 89 -12.40 -1.25 -6.13
CA LEU A 89 -12.42 -2.70 -5.89
C LEU A 89 -11.01 -3.29 -5.95
N ASN A 90 -10.26 -3.00 -7.01
CA ASN A 90 -8.89 -3.50 -7.18
C ASN A 90 -7.95 -2.97 -6.09
N ALA A 91 -8.10 -1.71 -5.68
CA ALA A 91 -7.39 -1.17 -4.53
C ALA A 91 -7.65 -1.95 -3.23
N SER A 92 -8.90 -2.32 -2.97
CA SER A 92 -9.28 -3.12 -1.80
C SER A 92 -8.66 -4.52 -1.85
N ILE A 93 -8.71 -5.17 -3.00
CA ILE A 93 -8.11 -6.50 -3.21
C ILE A 93 -6.60 -6.45 -2.95
N SER A 94 -5.88 -5.51 -3.58
CA SER A 94 -4.44 -5.35 -3.39
C SER A 94 -4.08 -5.00 -1.94
N ARG A 95 -4.82 -4.10 -1.29
CA ARG A 95 -4.59 -3.76 0.13
C ARG A 95 -4.72 -5.00 1.03
N ASN A 96 -5.73 -5.84 0.79
CA ASN A 96 -5.96 -7.03 1.60
C ASN A 96 -4.84 -8.06 1.40
N SER A 97 -4.43 -8.30 0.16
CA SER A 97 -3.26 -9.14 -0.17
C SER A 97 -1.98 -8.63 0.49
N GLY A 98 -1.71 -7.32 0.41
CA GLY A 98 -0.54 -6.73 1.07
C GLY A 98 -0.55 -6.86 2.60
N THR A 99 -1.75 -6.84 3.20
CA THR A 99 -1.91 -7.05 4.65
C THR A 99 -1.67 -8.50 5.05
N GLU A 100 -2.03 -9.46 4.22
CA GLU A 100 -1.72 -10.88 4.42
C GLU A 100 -0.20 -11.13 4.34
N HIS A 101 0.45 -10.61 3.31
CA HIS A 101 1.92 -10.69 3.18
C HIS A 101 2.64 -10.00 4.35
N LEU A 102 2.17 -8.84 4.82
CA LEU A 102 2.74 -8.15 5.97
C LEU A 102 2.65 -8.99 7.25
N LYS A 103 1.52 -9.67 7.45
CA LYS A 103 1.31 -10.58 8.57
C LYS A 103 2.31 -11.75 8.50
N ASN A 104 2.42 -12.41 7.35
CA ASN A 104 3.36 -13.51 7.14
C ASN A 104 4.81 -13.08 7.40
N ALA A 105 5.22 -11.91 6.89
CA ALA A 105 6.53 -11.34 7.13
C ALA A 105 6.82 -11.16 8.63
N SER A 106 5.82 -10.66 9.38
CA SER A 106 5.95 -10.43 10.82
C SER A 106 6.07 -11.73 11.62
N GLU A 107 5.30 -12.76 11.24
CA GLU A 107 5.37 -14.09 11.84
C GLU A 107 6.73 -14.76 11.57
N LEU A 108 7.21 -14.73 10.33
CA LEU A 108 8.51 -15.30 9.92
C LEU A 108 9.70 -14.58 10.59
N ALA A 109 9.58 -13.27 10.81
CA ALA A 109 10.59 -12.49 11.53
C ALA A 109 10.51 -12.63 13.06
N GLY A 110 9.44 -13.23 13.59
CA GLY A 110 9.24 -13.46 15.03
C GLY A 110 8.90 -12.20 15.83
N ILE A 111 8.12 -11.28 15.25
CA ILE A 111 7.82 -9.95 15.82
C ILE A 111 6.34 -9.77 16.21
N THR A 112 5.61 -10.89 16.39
CA THR A 112 4.20 -10.90 16.81
C THR A 112 4.00 -10.50 18.25
#